data_AF-A0A958QVF5-F1
#
_entry.id   AF-A0A958QVF5-F1
#
_cell.length_a   1.000
_cell.length_b   1.000
_cell.length_c   1.000
_cell.angle_alpha   90.00
_cell.angle_beta   90.00
_cell.angle_gamma   90.00
#
_symmetry.space_group_name_H-M   'P 1'
#
loop_
_entity.id
_entity.type
_entity.pdbx_description
1 polymer ?
#
loop_
_entity_poly.entity_id
_entity_poly.type
_entity_poly.pdbx_seq_one_letter_code
_entity_poly.pdbx_strand_id
1 'polypeptide(L)'
;MNDIKPIASVFFIIMTLFFLVFSKMEARRLGYSVLKQSREYRRLQDNYRLKVIEYAKLTSPEHLRKMAVSKFTMSEVKVGQIIHMSGDQIAVGQ
;
A
#
# COMPACT_ATOMS: atom_id res chain seq x y z
N MET A 1 -24.29 -47.48 36.72
CA MET A 1 -24.37 -46.91 35.35
C MET A 1 -25.54 -45.94 35.16
N ASN A 2 -26.59 -45.97 36.00
CA ASN A 2 -27.70 -45.02 35.93
C ASN A 2 -27.39 -43.63 36.50
N ASP A 3 -26.43 -43.50 37.41
CA ASP A 3 -26.09 -42.21 38.05
C ASP A 3 -25.21 -41.30 37.17
N ILE A 4 -24.55 -41.87 36.15
CA ILE A 4 -23.66 -41.12 35.25
C ILE A 4 -24.45 -40.30 34.21
N LYS A 5 -25.62 -40.80 33.80
CA LYS A 5 -26.49 -40.14 32.81
C LYS A 5 -26.88 -38.70 33.18
N PRO A 6 -27.37 -38.41 34.41
CA PRO A 6 -27.71 -37.03 34.79
C PRO A 6 -26.48 -36.12 34.88
N ILE A 7 -25.32 -36.64 35.28
CA ILE A 7 -24.08 -35.85 35.33
C ILE A 7 -23.62 -35.49 33.90
N ALA A 8 -23.66 -36.48 32.99
CA ALA A 8 -23.28 -36.28 31.59
C ALA A 8 -24.22 -35.30 30.86
N SER A 9 -25.52 -35.32 31.15
CA SER A 9 -26.47 -34.38 30.53
C SER A 9 -26.24 -32.95 30.99
N VAL A 10 -26.02 -32.73 32.29
CA VAL A 10 -25.70 -31.41 32.84
C VAL A 10 -24.38 -30.89 32.28
N PHE A 11 -23.36 -31.75 32.21
CA PHE A 11 -22.08 -31.41 31.61
C PHE A 11 -22.24 -30.99 30.14
N PHE A 12 -23.03 -31.73 29.37
CA PHE A 12 -23.29 -31.40 27.97
C PHE A 12 -24.00 -30.05 27.81
N ILE A 13 -24.99 -29.76 28.66
CA ILE A 13 -25.67 -28.45 28.68
C ILE A 13 -24.69 -27.33 28.96
N ILE A 14 -23.84 -27.48 29.98
CA ILE A 14 -22.83 -26.50 30.36
C ILE A 14 -21.85 -26.27 29.19
N MET A 15 -21.34 -27.33 28.59
CA MET A 15 -20.42 -27.25 27.45
C MET A 15 -21.04 -26.54 26.26
N THR A 16 -22.31 -26.83 25.96
CA THR A 16 -23.03 -26.19 24.86
C THR A 16 -23.22 -24.69 25.11
N LEU A 17 -23.56 -24.31 26.34
CA LEU A 17 -23.67 -22.91 26.76
C LEU A 17 -22.35 -22.16 26.61
N PHE A 18 -21.26 -22.74 27.10
CA PHE A 18 -19.93 -22.17 26.91
C PHE A 18 -19.59 -22.04 25.43
N PHE A 19 -19.77 -23.11 24.65
CA PHE A 19 -19.48 -23.11 23.23
C PHE A 19 -20.21 -22.00 22.47
N LEU A 20 -21.49 -21.77 22.80
CA LEU A 20 -22.30 -20.70 22.20
C LEU A 20 -21.72 -19.32 22.54
N VAL A 21 -21.39 -19.08 23.82
CA VAL A 21 -20.81 -17.81 24.27
C VAL A 21 -19.44 -17.57 23.61
N PHE A 22 -18.57 -18.59 23.60
CA PHE A 22 -17.27 -18.50 22.94
C PHE A 22 -17.42 -18.21 21.45
N SER A 23 -18.28 -18.93 20.74
CA SER A 23 -18.54 -18.69 19.31
C SER A 23 -19.01 -17.26 19.04
N LYS A 24 -19.91 -16.71 19.87
CA LYS A 24 -20.39 -15.33 19.73
C LYS A 24 -19.29 -14.30 20.01
N MET A 25 -18.45 -14.53 21.02
CA MET A 25 -17.32 -13.67 21.34
C MET A 25 -16.24 -13.69 20.25
N GLU A 26 -15.92 -14.87 19.73
CA GLU A 26 -14.99 -15.09 18.61
C GLU A 26 -15.44 -14.34 17.36
N ALA A 27 -16.70 -14.51 16.94
CA ALA A 27 -17.25 -13.82 15.78
C ALA A 27 -17.16 -12.28 15.93
N ARG A 28 -17.44 -11.76 17.14
CA ARG A 28 -17.31 -10.33 17.43
C ARG A 28 -15.86 -9.86 17.38
N ARG A 29 -14.92 -10.62 17.96
CA ARG A 29 -13.49 -10.28 17.92
C ARG A 29 -12.96 -10.23 16.50
N LEU A 30 -13.30 -11.23 15.68
CA LEU A 30 -12.93 -11.25 14.26
C LEU A 30 -13.52 -10.06 13.52
N GLY A 31 -14.79 -9.72 13.77
CA GLY A 31 -15.43 -8.54 13.20
C GLY A 31 -14.67 -7.24 13.50
N TYR A 32 -14.24 -7.03 14.76
CA TYR A 32 -13.44 -5.86 15.11
C TYR A 32 -12.05 -5.86 14.46
N SER A 33 -11.42 -7.03 14.35
CA SER A 33 -10.12 -7.17 13.68
C SER A 33 -10.22 -6.79 12.21
N VAL A 34 -11.21 -7.32 11.50
CA VAL A 34 -11.44 -7.03 10.08
C VAL A 34 -11.78 -5.55 9.88
N LEU A 35 -12.61 -4.96 10.73
CA LEU A 35 -12.93 -3.54 10.65
C LEU A 35 -11.68 -2.66 10.84
N LYS A 36 -10.83 -3.01 11.82
CA LYS A 36 -9.57 -2.30 12.06
C LYS A 36 -8.64 -2.41 10.84
N GLN A 37 -8.43 -3.62 10.34
CA GLN A 37 -7.58 -3.88 9.18
C GLN A 37 -8.10 -3.19 7.92
N SER A 38 -9.41 -3.18 7.69
CA SER A 38 -10.04 -2.48 6.56
C SER A 38 -9.78 -0.97 6.61
N ARG A 39 -9.90 -0.35 7.79
CA ARG A 39 -9.59 1.08 7.98
C ARG A 39 -8.11 1.38 7.74
N GLU A 40 -7.22 0.53 8.25
CA GLU A 40 -5.78 0.67 8.07
C GLU A 40 -5.38 0.53 6.60
N TYR A 41 -5.91 -0.49 5.92
CA TYR A 41 -5.70 -0.69 4.49
C TYR A 41 -6.15 0.52 3.67
N ARG A 42 -7.33 1.07 3.96
CA ARG A 42 -7.83 2.27 3.29
C ARG A 42 -6.90 3.47 3.47
N ARG A 43 -6.42 3.69 4.70
CA ARG A 43 -5.45 4.75 5.00
C ARG A 43 -4.14 4.58 4.23
N LEU A 44 -3.62 3.35 4.17
CA LEU A 44 -2.41 3.05 3.41
C LEU A 44 -2.61 3.25 1.91
N GLN A 45 -3.77 2.88 1.38
CA GLN A 45 -4.12 3.07 -0.03
C GLN A 45 -4.21 4.56 -0.39
N ASP A 46 -4.81 5.39 0.46
CA ASP A 46 -4.88 6.83 0.25
C ASP A 46 -3.49 7.47 0.31
N ASN A 47 -2.65 7.08 1.28
CA ASN A 47 -1.26 7.53 1.36
C ASN A 47 -0.46 7.13 0.12
N TYR A 48 -0.65 5.91 -0.40
CA TYR A 48 -0.01 5.46 -1.63
C TYR A 48 -0.42 6.33 -2.81
N ARG A 49 -1.72 6.61 -2.98
CA ARG A 49 -2.22 7.49 -4.05
C ARG A 49 -1.63 8.90 -3.97
N LEU A 50 -1.55 9.48 -2.77
CA LEU A 50 -0.94 10.80 -2.58
C LEU A 50 0.53 10.81 -3.00
N LYS A 51 1.30 9.80 -2.59
CA LYS A 51 2.72 9.67 -2.98
C LYS A 51 2.90 9.48 -4.48
N VAL A 52 2.02 8.71 -5.14
CA VAL A 52 2.06 8.56 -6.60
C VAL A 52 1.81 9.89 -7.30
N ILE A 53 0.85 10.68 -6.83
CA ILE A 53 0.58 12.02 -7.38
C ILE A 53 1.78 12.95 -7.18
N GLU A 54 2.38 12.95 -5.99
CA GLU A 54 3.58 13.74 -5.69
C GLU A 54 4.77 13.34 -6.57
N TYR A 55 5.00 12.03 -6.70
CA TYR A 55 6.04 11.50 -7.58
C TYR A 55 5.81 11.90 -9.05
N ALA A 56 4.57 11.84 -9.54
CA ALA A 56 4.21 12.26 -10.89
C ALA A 56 4.44 13.77 -11.10
N LYS A 57 4.19 14.61 -10.09
CA LYS A 57 4.50 16.05 -10.14
C LYS A 57 6.00 16.30 -10.26
N LEU A 58 6.80 15.64 -9.41
CA LEU A 58 8.26 15.76 -9.41
C LEU A 58 8.91 15.23 -10.70
N THR A 59 8.38 14.12 -11.22
CA THR A 59 8.89 13.44 -12.41
C THR A 59 8.17 13.92 -13.69
N SER A 60 7.37 14.99 -13.60
CA SER A 60 6.76 15.57 -14.78
C SER A 60 7.84 15.97 -15.79
N PRO A 61 7.63 15.77 -17.10
CA PRO A 61 8.63 16.09 -18.12
C PRO A 61 9.14 17.53 -18.01
N GLU A 62 8.29 18.48 -17.60
CA GLU A 62 8.70 19.86 -17.35
C GLU A 62 9.67 20.02 -16.18
N HIS A 63 9.45 19.30 -15.07
CA HIS A 63 10.36 19.33 -13.92
C HIS A 63 11.67 18.61 -14.22
N LEU A 64 11.60 17.47 -14.92
CA LEU A 64 12.78 16.80 -15.44
C LEU A 64 13.57 17.71 -16.38
N ARG A 65 12.89 18.49 -17.23
CA ARG A 65 13.51 19.45 -18.14
C ARG A 65 14.17 20.61 -17.39
N LYS A 66 13.50 21.19 -16.39
CA LYS A 66 14.10 22.24 -15.54
C LYS A 66 15.28 21.72 -14.73
N MET A 67 15.18 20.51 -14.18
CA MET A 67 16.28 19.85 -13.49
C MET A 67 17.43 19.58 -14.47
N ALA A 68 17.13 19.10 -15.68
CA ALA A 68 18.12 18.84 -16.70
C ALA A 68 18.89 20.12 -17.07
N VAL A 69 18.19 21.23 -17.34
CA VAL A 69 18.81 22.52 -17.68
C VAL A 69 19.60 23.13 -16.51
N SER A 70 19.18 22.91 -15.26
CA SER A 70 19.83 23.51 -14.08
C SER A 70 20.99 22.69 -13.52
N LYS A 71 20.94 21.36 -13.61
CA LYS A 71 21.95 20.45 -13.06
C LYS A 71 22.87 19.86 -14.12
N PHE A 72 22.40 19.74 -15.35
CA PHE A 72 23.18 19.30 -16.50
C PHE A 72 23.32 20.47 -17.48
N THR A 73 24.47 20.60 -18.15
CA THR A 73 24.71 21.61 -19.19
C THR A 73 23.95 21.26 -20.49
N MET A 74 22.71 20.79 -20.39
CA MET A 74 21.86 20.47 -21.54
C MET A 74 21.16 21.74 -22.04
N SER A 75 21.53 22.20 -23.23
CA SER A 75 20.82 23.24 -23.98
C SER A 75 19.59 22.66 -24.69
N GLU A 76 18.54 23.46 -24.90
CA GLU A 76 17.37 23.05 -25.69
C GLU A 76 17.79 22.63 -27.12
N VAL A 77 17.31 21.47 -27.56
CA VAL A 77 17.58 20.94 -28.91
C VAL A 77 16.82 21.80 -29.93
N LYS A 78 17.55 22.53 -30.77
CA LYS A 78 16.96 23.33 -31.86
C LYS A 78 16.74 22.46 -33.10
N VAL A 79 15.66 22.73 -33.84
CA VAL A 79 15.37 22.04 -35.11
C VAL A 79 16.51 22.35 -36.09
N GLY A 80 17.26 21.31 -36.51
CA GLY A 80 18.44 21.42 -37.38
C GLY A 80 19.80 21.28 -36.68
N GLN A 81 19.84 21.08 -35.36
CA GLN A 81 21.08 20.88 -34.62
C GLN A 81 21.67 19.48 -34.86
N ILE A 82 22.89 19.41 -35.40
CA ILE A 82 23.62 18.16 -35.63
C ILE A 82 24.33 17.77 -34.33
N ILE A 83 23.90 16.67 -33.70
CA ILE A 83 24.53 16.13 -32.48
C ILE A 83 25.73 15.27 -32.89
N HIS A 84 26.93 15.79 -32.72
CA HIS A 84 28.16 15.04 -32.96
C HIS A 84 28.46 14.14 -31.74
N MET A 85 28.13 12.85 -31.84
CA MET A 85 28.50 11.85 -30.84
C MET A 85 29.90 11.31 -31.14
N SER A 86 30.94 12.14 -30.95
CA SER A 86 32.33 11.67 -30.91
C SER A 86 32.81 11.68 -29.47
N GLY A 87 33.20 10.50 -28.97
CA GLY A 87 33.97 10.22 -27.75
C GLY A 87 33.95 11.26 -26.62
N ASP A 88 33.25 10.89 -25.54
CA ASP A 88 33.35 11.34 -24.14
C ASP A 88 33.12 12.83 -23.81
N GLN A 89 33.02 13.76 -24.76
CA GLN A 89 32.64 15.15 -24.47
C GLN A 89 31.70 15.73 -25.53
N ILE A 90 30.45 15.99 -25.12
CA ILE A 90 29.44 16.65 -25.95
C ILE A 90 29.79 18.14 -26.02
N ALA A 91 30.52 18.54 -27.07
CA ALA A 91 30.73 19.95 -27.40
C ALA A 91 29.53 20.45 -28.22
N VAL A 92 28.77 21.40 -27.67
CA VAL A 92 27.68 22.08 -28.39
C VAL A 92 28.31 23.16 -29.27
N GLY A 93 28.27 22.96 -30.59
CA GLY A 93 28.67 23.98 -31.57
C GLY A 93 27.73 25.18 -31.55
N GLN A 94 28.32 26.38 -31.60
CA GLN A 94 27.64 27.69 -31.56
C GLN A 94 26.68 27.92 -32.72
#